data_AF-A0A7W1GHC3-F1
#
_entry.id   AF-A0A7W1GHC3-F1
#
_cell.length_a   1.000
_cell.length_b   1.000
_cell.length_c   1.000
_cell.angle_alpha   90.00
_cell.angle_beta   90.00
_cell.angle_gamma   90.00
#
_symmetry.space_group_name_H-M   'P 1'
#
loop_
_entity.id
_entity.type
_entity.pdbx_description
1 polymer ?
#
loop_
_entity_poly.entity_id
_entity_poly.type
_entity_poly.pdbx_seq_one_letter_code
_entity_poly.pdbx_strand_id
1 'polypeptide(L)' 'MFCRRLWTLPSVTGKRIADRDVYVLTSNRTFSAAEESSYNLTNLKRATIIGETTGGGAHPGRGVRLSDHFQMFVPTRG' A
#
# COMPACT_ATOMS: atom_id res chain seq x y z
N MET A 1 -4.06 -16.48 -8.64
CA MET A 1 -5.02 -15.93 -7.67
C MET A 1 -4.74 -16.58 -6.31
N PHE A 2 -3.97 -15.91 -5.44
CA PHE A 2 -3.76 -16.34 -4.06
C PHE A 2 -4.46 -15.34 -3.14
N CYS A 3 -5.60 -15.70 -2.57
CA CYS A 3 -6.22 -14.92 -1.50
C CYS A 3 -5.49 -15.22 -0.20
N ARG A 4 -4.46 -14.42 0.13
CA ARG A 4 -3.69 -14.58 1.37
C ARG A 4 -4.22 -13.59 2.41
N ARG A 5 -4.88 -14.10 3.45
CA ARG A 5 -5.34 -13.30 4.59
C ARG A 5 -4.15 -13.03 5.52
N LEU A 6 -3.81 -11.76 5.72
CA LEU A 6 -2.75 -11.32 6.62
C LEU A 6 -3.35 -11.02 8.00
N TRP A 7 -2.71 -11.53 9.05
CA TRP A 7 -3.11 -11.32 10.45
C TRP A 7 -1.96 -10.74 11.25
N THR A 8 -2.27 -9.96 12.28
CA THR A 8 -1.27 -9.46 13.23
C THR A 8 -0.73 -10.59 14.09
N LEU A 9 0.56 -10.55 14.45
CA LEU A 9 1.14 -11.48 15.41
C LEU A 9 0.51 -11.31 16.81
N PRO A 10 0.34 -12.39 17.59
CA PRO A 10 -0.19 -12.33 18.95
C PRO A 10 0.81 -11.76 19.96
N SER A 11 2.11 -11.89 19.71
CA SER A 11 3.18 -11.26 20.48
C SER A 11 4.22 -10.64 19.55
N VAL A 12 4.89 -9.59 20.03
CA VAL A 12 6.01 -8.94 19.32
C VAL A 12 7.17 -8.81 20.30
N THR A 13 8.40 -8.87 19.79
CA THR A 13 9.57 -8.58 20.60
C THR A 13 9.58 -7.09 20.94
N GLY A 14 9.31 -6.75 22.19
CA GLY A 14 9.24 -5.37 22.68
C GLY A 14 7.84 -4.93 23.12
N LYS A 15 7.71 -3.65 23.52
CA LYS A 15 6.43 -3.08 23.97
C LYS A 15 5.55 -2.73 22.78
N ARG A 16 4.28 -3.16 22.82
CA ARG A 16 3.25 -2.68 21.88
C ARG A 16 2.91 -1.22 22.21
N ILE A 17 2.85 -0.40 21.17
CA ILE A 17 2.44 1.01 21.29
C ILE A 17 0.97 1.10 20.89
N ALA A 18 0.06 0.54 21.70
CA ALA A 18 -1.37 0.44 21.38
C ALA A 18 -2.14 1.75 21.57
N ASP A 19 -1.81 2.50 22.63
CA ASP A 19 -2.65 3.59 23.16
C ASP A 19 -2.13 4.99 22.83
N ARG A 20 -1.39 5.12 21.72
CA ARG A 20 -0.87 6.41 21.27
C ARG A 20 -1.33 6.70 19.85
N ASP A 21 -1.57 7.99 19.60
CA ASP A 21 -1.87 8.47 18.27
C ASP A 21 -0.72 8.16 17.32
N VAL A 22 -1.08 7.62 16.15
CA VAL A 22 -0.13 7.27 15.09
C VAL A 22 -0.36 8.18 13.90
N TYR A 23 0.70 8.82 13.44
CA TYR A 23 0.70 9.65 12.25
C TYR A 23 1.69 9.06 11.24
N VAL A 24 1.26 8.92 9.99
CA VAL A 24 2.09 8.39 8.91
C VAL A 24 2.30 9.49 7.89
N LEU A 25 3.57 9.78 7.59
CA LEU A 25 3.95 10.78 6.60
C LEU A 25 4.11 10.14 5.22
N THR A 26 3.37 10.63 4.23
CA THR A 26 3.45 10.14 2.85
C THR A 26 3.89 11.25 1.88
N SER A 27 4.57 10.84 0.81
CA SER A 27 4.94 11.73 -0.31
C SER A 27 4.68 11.03 -1.64
N ASN A 28 4.82 11.74 -2.75
CA ASN A 28 4.78 11.14 -4.09
C ASN A 28 5.82 10.01 -4.32
N ARG A 29 6.82 9.85 -3.44
CA ARG A 29 7.82 8.78 -3.49
C ARG A 29 7.44 7.54 -2.68
N THR A 30 6.37 7.60 -1.88
CA THR A 30 5.86 6.45 -1.11
C THR A 30 5.25 5.44 -2.09
N PHE A 31 5.75 4.20 -2.11
CA PHE A 31 5.38 3.17 -3.09
C PHE A 31 5.41 1.75 -2.49
N SER A 32 4.63 0.81 -3.04
CA SER A 32 4.65 -0.63 -2.72
C SER A 32 4.26 -0.96 -1.27
N ALA A 33 5.06 -1.72 -0.52
CA ALA A 33 4.76 -2.13 0.85
C ALA A 33 4.48 -0.94 1.79
N ALA A 34 5.02 0.24 1.50
CA ALA A 34 4.73 1.45 2.23
C ALA A 34 3.30 1.97 1.97
N GLU A 35 2.77 1.80 0.75
CA GLU A 35 1.38 2.13 0.42
C GLU A 35 0.43 1.16 1.12
N GLU A 36 0.71 -0.15 1.06
CA GLU A 36 -0.09 -1.17 1.74
C GLU A 36 -0.12 -0.96 3.26
N SER A 37 1.04 -0.66 3.87
CA SER A 37 1.13 -0.39 5.31
C SER A 37 0.33 0.84 5.73
N SER A 38 0.44 1.93 4.96
CA SER A 38 -0.29 3.18 5.22
C SER A 38 -1.81 2.95 5.08
N TYR A 39 -2.22 2.28 4.01
CA TYR A 39 -3.61 1.92 3.76
C TYR A 39 -4.21 1.04 4.87
N ASN A 40 -3.48 0.00 5.31
CA ASN A 40 -3.93 -0.90 6.36
C ASN A 40 -4.13 -0.16 7.70
N LEU A 41 -3.18 0.71 8.08
CA LEU A 41 -3.27 1.47 9.33
C LEU A 41 -4.43 2.47 9.32
N THR A 42 -4.72 3.09 8.18
CA THR A 42 -5.85 4.02 8.05
C THR A 42 -7.19 3.30 8.04
N ASN A 43 -7.33 2.19 7.32
CA ASN A 43 -8.59 1.42 7.31
C ASN A 43 -8.93 0.79 8.66
N LEU A 44 -7.91 0.43 9.44
CA LEU A 44 -8.08 0.00 10.83
C LEU A 44 -8.37 1.18 11.79
N LYS A 45 -8.49 2.41 11.27
CA LYS A 45 -8.64 3.66 12.05
C LYS A 45 -7.56 3.82 13.12
N ARG A 46 -6.36 3.30 12.85
CA ARG A 46 -5.24 3.29 13.78
C ARG A 46 -4.26 4.42 13.52
N ALA A 47 -4.17 4.91 12.29
CA ALA A 47 -3.29 6.02 11.95
C ALA A 47 -3.96 7.07 11.06
N THR A 48 -3.53 8.31 11.25
CA THR A 48 -3.86 9.44 10.38
C THR A 48 -2.73 9.64 9.36
N ILE A 49 -3.07 9.74 8.07
CA ILE A 49 -2.10 10.06 7.03
C ILE A 49 -1.94 11.58 6.93
N ILE A 50 -0.70 12.05 6.87
CA ILE A 50 -0.35 13.46 6.66
C ILE A 50 0.65 13.52 5.51
N GLY A 51 0.35 14.28 4.45
CA GLY A 51 1.27 14.49 3.35
C GLY A 51 0.59 14.39 1.98
N GLU A 52 1.37 14.05 0.97
CA GLU A 52 0.90 13.98 -0.41
C GLU A 52 0.26 12.62 -0.72
N THR A 53 -0.57 12.58 -1.76
CA THR A 53 -1.01 11.32 -2.37
C THR A 53 0.24 10.49 -2.74
N THR A 54 0.26 9.22 -2.33
CA THR A 54 1.38 8.30 -2.63
C THR A 54 1.57 8.18 -4.14
N GLY A 55 2.73 7.69 -4.58
CA GLY A 55 3.13 7.71 -6.00
C GLY A 55 2.20 6.98 -6.97
N GLY A 56 1.16 6.30 -6.49
CA GLY A 56 0.10 5.77 -7.35
C GLY A 56 0.50 4.47 -8.04
N GLY A 57 1.38 3.68 -7.40
CA GLY A 57 1.68 2.31 -7.82
C GLY A 57 0.51 1.33 -7.69
N ALA A 58 -0.58 1.80 -7.10
CA ALA A 58 -1.74 1.02 -6.65
C ALA A 58 -2.63 0.44 -7.76
N HIS A 59 -2.28 0.60 -9.04
CA HIS A 59 -2.92 -0.18 -10.11
C HIS A 59 -1.94 -1.22 -10.64
N PRO A 60 -2.07 -2.51 -10.25
CA PRO A 60 -1.45 -3.59 -11.00
C PRO A 60 -1.96 -3.50 -12.43
N GLY A 61 -1.09 -3.06 -13.33
CA GLY A 61 -1.36 -3.06 -14.76
C GLY A 61 -0.26 -3.81 -15.46
N ARG A 62 -0.64 -4.58 -16.47
CA ARG A 62 0.33 -5.22 -17.35
C ARG A 62 0.49 -4.33 -18.57
N GLY A 63 1.73 -4.02 -18.92
CA GLY A 63 2.02 -3.43 -20.22
C GLY A 63 1.75 -4.46 -21.31
N VAL A 64 0.79 -4.20 -22.19
CA VAL A 64 0.50 -5.01 -23.38
C VAL A 64 1.11 -4.30 -24.58
N ARG A 65 2.03 -4.97 -25.28
CA ARG A 65 2.61 -4.43 -26.51
C ARG A 65 1.58 -4.52 -27.62
N LEU A 66 1.23 -3.38 -28.21
CA LEU A 66 0.27 -3.28 -29.31
C LEU A 66 0.96 -3.38 -30.66
N SER A 67 2.19 -2.85 -30.77
CA SER A 67 3.05 -3.00 -31.96
C SER A 67 4.52 -2.68 -31.60
N ASP A 68 5.40 -2.63 -32.60
CA ASP A 68 6.82 -2.43 -32.39
C ASP A 68 7.16 -1.14 -31.63
N HIS A 69 6.33 -0.12 -31.75
CA HIS A 69 6.53 1.20 -31.16
C HIS A 69 5.44 1.63 -30.17
N PHE A 70 4.43 0.79 -29.91
CA PHE A 70 3.30 1.16 -29.05
C PHE A 70 3.05 0.13 -27.95
N GLN A 71 2.81 0.63 -26.74
CA GLN A 71 2.42 -0.17 -25.59
C GLN A 71 1.25 0.49 -24.86
N MET A 72 0.31 -0.32 -24.39
CA MET A 72 -0.82 0.10 -23.57
C MET A 72 -0.65 -0.43 -22.15
N PHE A 73 -0.83 0.45 -21.16
CA PHE A 73 -0.91 0.05 -19.76
C PHE A 73 -2.36 -0.31 -19.44
N VAL A 74 -2.63 -1.61 -19.27
CA VAL A 74 -3.98 -2.10 -18.99
C VAL A 74 -4.10 -2.37 -17.48
N PRO A 75 -5.04 -1.73 -16.75
CA PRO A 75 -5.33 -2.07 -15.37
C PRO A 75 -5.85 -3.51 -15.29
N THR A 76 -5.11 -4.40 -14.66
CA THR A 76 -5.52 -5.81 -14.46
C THR A 76 -5.86 -6.01 -13.00
N ARG A 77 -7.11 -6.36 -12.67
CA ARG A 77 -7.44 -6.86 -11.33
C ARG A 77 -6.73 -8.21 -11.15
N GLY A 78 -5.88 -8.32 -10.14
CA GLY A 78 -5.30 -9.60 -9.70
C GLY A 78 -6.31 -10.49 -8.99
#